data_AF-A0A970IKF4-F1
#
_entry.id   AF-A0A970IKF4-F1
#
_cell.length_a   1.000
_cell.length_b   1.000
_cell.length_c   1.000
_cell.angle_alpha   90.00
_cell.angle_beta   90.00
_cell.angle_gamma   90.00
#
_symmetry.space_group_name_H-M   'P 1'
#
loop_
_entity.id
_entity.type
_entity.pdbx_description
1 polymer ?
#
loop_
_entity_poly.entity_id
_entity_poly.type
_entity_poly.pdbx_seq_one_letter_code
_entity_poly.pdbx_strand_id
1 'polypeptide(L)'
;MRVIWREIRRSLRGRTKYWLLMCVVLALSIATAQIAWEDYDGYRRYAKYSYRDKSSRYNAYDVERAFIGGMNEVGNKEGWFHNFGLFYEDLKQSPGITVYNAEMVGYMPVSGLPALPNEFSFEYAFYYEDVEGMESVAPEGIDASGLAVVQATENIFVLFDLTLQAGGYPSEESYVYERGRPVDVVLGSAFRPYFEIGDRITIQWISEEVDLNVTGFLDEGLTIPDQGGRGEVCLDRWLLFPSFERFAVAEENSGSSEILWRQHFVDKAYPMFLSDMDSVEADEYVNRIALRVDVPLARVDQIAMAHPMPTGSGTFQSQALTLAVVLLAITTVAVTVAILSGTEFRSNLTVYAIYLMTGGTPGQIFLIHALEVLLMIIPAFLIALPIAETAYITDFSTSLPYLLPTMCWIAAGLFVVSMVPGLFHLRFLRLSQLVRRKNT
;
A
#
# COMPACT_ATOMS: atom_id res chain seq x y z
N MET A 1 5.79 -7.16 45.45
CA MET A 1 5.53 -8.11 44.33
C MET A 1 4.62 -9.29 44.70
N ARG A 2 4.94 -10.15 45.67
CA ARG A 2 4.09 -11.33 46.01
C ARG A 2 2.62 -11.01 46.30
N VAL A 3 2.38 -9.86 46.92
CA VAL A 3 1.06 -9.38 47.33
C VAL A 3 0.23 -8.90 46.14
N ILE A 4 0.85 -8.16 45.23
CA ILE A 4 0.27 -7.71 43.95
C ILE A 4 -0.15 -8.94 43.11
N TRP A 5 0.73 -9.93 42.97
CA TRP A 5 0.43 -11.14 42.20
C TRP A 5 -0.69 -11.99 42.81
N ARG A 6 -0.77 -12.06 44.14
CA ARG A 6 -1.85 -12.76 44.83
C ARG A 6 -3.19 -12.09 44.56
N GLU A 7 -3.22 -10.77 44.52
CA GLU A 7 -4.44 -9.99 44.27
C GLU A 7 -4.93 -10.14 42.84
N ILE A 8 -4.03 -10.02 41.85
CA ILE A 8 -4.35 -10.23 40.43
C ILE A 8 -4.89 -11.65 40.21
N ARG A 9 -4.24 -12.66 40.79
CA ARG A 9 -4.70 -14.06 40.69
C ARG A 9 -6.07 -14.28 41.33
N ARG A 10 -6.38 -13.54 42.40
CA ARG A 10 -7.70 -13.57 43.07
C ARG A 10 -8.76 -12.93 42.18
N SER A 11 -8.49 -11.77 41.59
CA SER A 11 -9.43 -11.12 40.66
C SER A 11 -9.75 -12.02 39.47
N LEU A 12 -8.71 -12.56 38.82
CA LEU A 12 -8.86 -13.45 37.66
C LEU A 12 -9.73 -14.69 37.96
N ARG A 13 -9.47 -15.39 39.07
CA ARG A 13 -10.22 -16.60 39.43
C ARG A 13 -11.64 -16.31 39.91
N GLY A 14 -11.85 -15.18 40.57
CA GLY A 14 -13.15 -14.81 41.09
C GLY A 14 -14.15 -14.38 40.01
N ARG A 15 -13.66 -13.98 38.83
CA ARG A 15 -14.46 -13.28 37.82
C ARG A 15 -14.16 -13.70 36.38
N THR A 16 -13.77 -14.96 36.14
CA THR A 16 -13.34 -15.45 34.81
C THR A 16 -14.29 -15.09 33.67
N LYS A 17 -15.62 -15.13 33.88
CA LYS A 17 -16.61 -14.78 32.86
C LYS A 17 -16.54 -13.31 32.43
N TYR A 18 -16.32 -12.42 33.38
CA TYR A 18 -16.16 -10.99 33.13
C TYR A 18 -14.89 -10.74 32.31
N TRP A 19 -13.76 -11.35 32.72
CA TRP A 19 -12.50 -11.24 32.01
C TRP A 19 -12.59 -11.72 30.56
N LEU A 20 -13.21 -12.89 30.33
CA LEU A 20 -13.40 -13.41 28.97
C LEU A 20 -14.26 -12.49 28.11
N LEU A 21 -15.38 -12.00 28.64
CA LEU A 21 -16.26 -11.08 27.91
C LEU A 21 -15.52 -9.78 27.56
N MET A 22 -14.76 -9.21 28.51
CA MET A 22 -13.98 -7.99 28.30
C MET A 22 -12.90 -8.19 27.25
N CYS A 23 -12.18 -9.32 27.27
CA CYS A 23 -11.18 -9.63 26.25
C CYS A 23 -11.79 -9.69 24.85
N VAL A 24 -12.96 -10.32 24.68
CA VAL A 24 -13.65 -10.41 23.38
C VAL A 24 -14.09 -9.04 22.89
N VAL A 25 -14.74 -8.25 23.75
CA VAL A 25 -15.23 -6.91 23.39
C VAL A 25 -14.07 -5.98 23.01
N LEU A 26 -12.97 -6.00 23.78
CA LEU A 26 -11.78 -5.21 23.48
C LEU A 26 -11.10 -5.67 22.19
N ALA A 27 -11.00 -6.98 21.94
CA ALA A 27 -10.37 -7.51 20.73
C ALA A 27 -11.13 -7.06 19.48
N LEU A 28 -12.47 -7.21 19.47
CA LEU A 28 -13.31 -6.75 18.38
C LEU A 28 -13.21 -5.23 18.18
N SER A 29 -13.18 -4.47 19.28
CA SER A 29 -13.07 -3.01 19.20
C SER A 29 -11.75 -2.55 18.59
N ILE A 30 -10.62 -3.15 19.00
CA ILE A 30 -9.30 -2.82 18.44
C ILE A 30 -9.25 -3.21 16.96
N ALA A 31 -9.75 -4.38 16.58
CA ALA A 31 -9.78 -4.83 15.19
C ALA A 31 -10.66 -3.93 14.31
N THR A 32 -11.89 -3.62 14.73
CA THR A 32 -12.79 -2.73 13.96
C THR A 32 -12.23 -1.30 13.85
N ALA A 33 -11.60 -0.79 14.91
CA ALA A 33 -10.93 0.51 14.89
C ALA A 33 -9.81 0.54 13.86
N GLN A 34 -8.98 -0.51 13.84
CA GLN A 34 -7.89 -0.65 12.88
C GLN A 34 -8.43 -0.72 11.45
N ILE A 35 -9.44 -1.57 11.22
CA ILE A 35 -10.03 -1.75 9.89
C ILE A 35 -10.57 -0.41 9.37
N ALA A 36 -11.38 0.28 10.16
CA ALA A 36 -11.94 1.56 9.75
C ALA A 36 -10.89 2.67 9.53
N TRP A 37 -9.77 2.62 10.25
CA TRP A 37 -8.67 3.56 10.06
C TRP A 37 -7.97 3.34 8.72
N GLU A 38 -7.66 2.08 8.39
CA GLU A 38 -7.04 1.72 7.12
C GLU A 38 -7.95 2.04 5.93
N ASP A 39 -9.24 1.73 6.01
CA ASP A 39 -10.22 2.11 4.98
C ASP A 39 -10.24 3.64 4.75
N TYR A 40 -10.19 4.41 5.84
CA TYR A 40 -10.18 5.88 5.76
C TYR A 40 -8.87 6.43 5.19
N ASP A 41 -7.72 5.89 5.62
CA ASP A 41 -6.42 6.35 5.13
C ASP A 41 -6.17 5.94 3.68
N GLY A 42 -6.55 4.71 3.30
CA GLY A 42 -6.53 4.22 1.92
C GLY A 42 -7.34 5.15 1.02
N TYR A 43 -8.58 5.46 1.39
CA TYR A 43 -9.41 6.38 0.59
C TYR A 43 -8.83 7.80 0.51
N ARG A 44 -8.26 8.31 1.61
CA ARG A 44 -7.60 9.64 1.62
C ARG A 44 -6.44 9.68 0.63
N ARG A 45 -5.68 8.59 0.49
CA ARG A 45 -4.64 8.47 -0.53
C ARG A 45 -5.27 8.49 -1.91
N TYR A 46 -6.20 7.57 -2.22
CA TYR A 46 -6.89 7.49 -3.52
C TYR A 46 -7.54 8.81 -3.98
N ALA A 47 -8.15 9.57 -3.07
CA ALA A 47 -8.78 10.84 -3.41
C ALA A 47 -7.79 11.96 -3.79
N LYS A 48 -6.50 11.82 -3.46
CA LYS A 48 -5.44 12.78 -3.82
C LYS A 48 -5.00 12.60 -5.29
N TYR A 49 -5.43 11.54 -5.95
CA TYR A 49 -4.85 11.01 -7.19
C TYR A 49 -5.73 11.18 -8.44
N SER A 50 -6.50 12.27 -8.49
CA SER A 50 -7.38 12.57 -9.64
C SER A 50 -6.64 13.23 -10.80
N TYR A 51 -6.93 12.82 -12.03
CA TYR A 51 -6.42 13.32 -13.33
C TYR A 51 -6.89 14.74 -13.69
N ARG A 52 -7.04 15.63 -12.71
CA ARG A 52 -7.91 16.82 -12.82
C ARG A 52 -7.55 17.76 -13.98
N ASP A 53 -6.29 17.77 -14.42
CA ASP A 53 -5.80 18.69 -15.45
C ASP A 53 -5.45 18.02 -16.80
N LYS A 54 -5.54 16.68 -16.96
CA LYS A 54 -4.96 15.96 -18.12
C LYS A 54 -5.94 15.49 -19.20
N SER A 55 -7.09 16.15 -19.35
CA SER A 55 -8.04 15.96 -20.47
C SER A 55 -8.71 14.58 -20.62
N SER A 56 -8.30 13.55 -19.87
CA SER A 56 -8.93 12.23 -19.94
C SER A 56 -10.35 12.27 -19.37
N ARG A 57 -11.34 11.87 -20.18
CA ARG A 57 -12.70 11.51 -19.71
C ARG A 57 -12.76 10.10 -19.10
N TYR A 58 -11.62 9.40 -19.11
CA TYR A 58 -11.51 7.98 -18.85
C TYR A 58 -10.68 7.71 -17.59
N ASN A 59 -11.16 6.77 -16.77
CA ASN A 59 -10.40 6.23 -15.64
C ASN A 59 -9.21 5.42 -16.14
N ALA A 60 -8.11 5.43 -15.38
CA ALA A 60 -6.94 4.61 -15.67
C ALA A 60 -6.97 3.35 -14.78
N TYR A 61 -6.68 2.22 -15.40
CA TYR A 61 -6.68 0.91 -14.77
C TYR A 61 -5.33 0.22 -15.01
N ASP A 62 -4.88 -0.52 -14.00
CA ASP A 62 -3.83 -1.52 -14.12
C ASP A 62 -4.43 -2.92 -14.04
N VAL A 63 -3.93 -3.82 -14.87
CA VAL A 63 -4.30 -5.24 -14.84
C VAL A 63 -3.24 -5.94 -13.99
N GLU A 64 -3.47 -5.99 -12.68
CA GLU A 64 -2.53 -6.57 -11.73
C GLU A 64 -2.49 -8.10 -11.81
N ARG A 65 -1.31 -8.65 -11.52
CA ARG A 65 -1.05 -10.09 -11.41
C ARG A 65 -1.89 -10.71 -10.30
N ALA A 66 -3.04 -11.30 -10.59
CA ALA A 66 -3.82 -12.08 -9.62
C ALA A 66 -3.19 -13.43 -9.22
N PHE A 67 -1.90 -13.66 -9.48
CA PHE A 67 -1.26 -14.97 -9.31
C PHE A 67 -0.54 -15.12 -7.98
N ILE A 68 -1.08 -15.99 -7.14
CA ILE A 68 -0.47 -16.49 -5.90
C ILE A 68 0.74 -17.44 -6.20
N GLY A 69 0.94 -17.86 -7.46
CA GLY A 69 1.92 -18.90 -7.86
C GLY A 69 3.24 -18.45 -8.51
N GLY A 70 3.42 -17.15 -8.79
CA GLY A 70 4.63 -16.60 -9.44
C GLY A 70 4.79 -16.96 -10.93
N MET A 71 5.70 -16.25 -11.62
CA MET A 71 5.97 -16.39 -13.08
C MET A 71 6.30 -17.83 -13.52
N ASN A 72 6.80 -18.65 -12.59
CA ASN A 72 7.18 -20.04 -12.87
C ASN A 72 5.98 -20.95 -13.16
N GLU A 73 4.80 -20.67 -12.61
CA GLU A 73 3.60 -21.47 -12.92
C GLU A 73 3.00 -21.08 -14.27
N VAL A 74 3.00 -19.78 -14.57
CA VAL A 74 2.47 -19.21 -15.81
C VAL A 74 3.34 -19.62 -17.01
N GLY A 75 4.65 -19.59 -16.84
CA GLY A 75 5.59 -19.89 -17.92
C GLY A 75 5.73 -21.38 -18.28
N ASN A 76 5.10 -22.27 -17.52
CA ASN A 76 5.23 -23.72 -17.71
C ASN A 76 3.99 -24.39 -18.30
N LYS A 77 2.87 -23.66 -18.48
CA LYS A 77 1.69 -24.19 -19.18
C LYS A 77 1.80 -23.93 -20.68
N GLU A 78 1.74 -25.01 -21.45
CA GLU A 78 1.75 -24.98 -22.90
C GLU A 78 0.54 -24.19 -23.43
N GLY A 79 0.78 -23.28 -24.38
CA GLY A 79 -0.26 -22.45 -25.01
C GLY A 79 -0.54 -21.11 -24.33
N TRP A 80 -0.24 -20.93 -23.04
CA TRP A 80 -0.56 -19.69 -22.32
C TRP A 80 0.16 -18.45 -22.87
N PHE A 81 1.42 -18.56 -23.27
CA PHE A 81 2.15 -17.43 -23.89
C PHE A 81 1.46 -16.90 -25.15
N HIS A 82 0.99 -17.80 -26.02
CA HIS A 82 0.24 -17.42 -27.20
C HIS A 82 -1.09 -16.75 -26.82
N ASN A 83 -1.78 -17.32 -25.83
CA ASN A 83 -3.07 -16.81 -25.37
C ASN A 83 -2.96 -15.43 -24.69
N PHE A 84 -1.84 -15.11 -24.02
CA PHE A 84 -1.59 -13.76 -23.51
C PHE A 84 -1.44 -12.72 -24.63
N GLY A 85 -0.81 -13.11 -25.75
CA GLY A 85 -0.80 -12.26 -26.95
C GLY A 85 -2.23 -12.00 -27.47
N LEU A 86 -3.07 -13.03 -27.53
CA LEU A 86 -4.48 -12.89 -27.92
C LEU A 86 -5.27 -12.03 -26.93
N PHE A 87 -5.03 -12.19 -25.62
CA PHE A 87 -5.64 -11.37 -24.57
C PHE A 87 -5.32 -9.88 -24.76
N TYR A 88 -4.03 -9.55 -24.95
CA TYR A 88 -3.57 -8.18 -25.16
C TYR A 88 -4.19 -7.56 -26.42
N GLU A 89 -4.20 -8.29 -27.54
CA GLU A 89 -4.80 -7.83 -28.80
C GLU A 89 -6.33 -7.64 -28.69
N ASP A 90 -7.04 -8.57 -28.04
CA ASP A 90 -8.48 -8.45 -27.79
C ASP A 90 -8.80 -7.21 -26.95
N LEU A 91 -7.97 -6.91 -25.94
CA LEU A 91 -8.13 -5.70 -25.12
C LEU A 91 -7.82 -4.44 -25.93
N LYS A 92 -6.75 -4.41 -26.73
CA LYS A 92 -6.36 -3.29 -27.59
C LYS A 92 -7.41 -2.95 -28.65
N GLN A 93 -8.14 -3.95 -29.14
CA GLN A 93 -9.21 -3.79 -30.13
C GLN A 93 -10.60 -3.53 -29.51
N SER A 94 -10.71 -3.52 -28.18
CA SER A 94 -11.98 -3.36 -27.49
C SER A 94 -12.53 -1.93 -27.60
N PRO A 95 -13.80 -1.74 -28.01
CA PRO A 95 -14.41 -0.41 -28.09
C PRO A 95 -14.45 0.28 -26.72
N GLY A 96 -14.07 1.56 -26.67
CA GLY A 96 -14.09 2.35 -25.44
C GLY A 96 -12.88 2.14 -24.52
N ILE A 97 -11.98 1.20 -24.86
CA ILE A 97 -10.75 0.94 -24.14
C ILE A 97 -9.57 1.49 -24.95
N THR A 98 -8.68 2.22 -24.28
CA THR A 98 -7.40 2.61 -24.86
C THR A 98 -6.26 2.01 -24.04
N VAL A 99 -5.64 0.96 -24.59
CA VAL A 99 -4.52 0.27 -23.96
C VAL A 99 -3.24 1.09 -24.10
N TYR A 100 -2.45 1.16 -23.05
CA TYR A 100 -1.10 1.72 -23.06
C TYR A 100 -0.21 0.93 -22.10
N ASN A 101 1.10 1.08 -22.23
CA ASN A 101 2.04 0.59 -21.23
C ASN A 101 2.86 1.76 -20.70
N ALA A 102 3.15 1.70 -19.40
CA ALA A 102 3.94 2.67 -18.66
C ALA A 102 4.57 1.99 -17.44
N GLU A 103 5.07 0.77 -17.64
CA GLU A 103 5.61 -0.07 -16.57
C GLU A 103 6.88 0.57 -15.99
N MET A 104 6.91 0.74 -14.67
CA MET A 104 8.03 1.36 -13.97
C MET A 104 9.01 0.30 -13.49
N VAL A 105 10.26 0.38 -13.94
CA VAL A 105 11.27 -0.65 -13.74
C VAL A 105 12.68 -0.07 -13.60
N GLY A 106 13.54 -0.75 -12.86
CA GLY A 106 14.97 -0.45 -12.78
C GLY A 106 15.78 -1.23 -13.82
N TYR A 107 16.49 -0.54 -14.71
CA TYR A 107 17.42 -1.18 -15.65
C TYR A 107 18.88 -0.92 -15.29
N MET A 108 19.70 -1.96 -15.36
CA MET A 108 21.11 -1.85 -15.02
C MET A 108 21.88 -1.20 -16.16
N PRO A 109 22.57 -0.07 -15.93
CA PRO A 109 23.47 0.50 -16.92
C PRO A 109 24.70 -0.41 -17.09
N VAL A 110 25.11 -0.63 -18.33
CA VAL A 110 26.31 -1.40 -18.68
C VAL A 110 27.45 -0.47 -19.09
N SER A 111 27.17 0.53 -19.92
CA SER A 111 28.16 1.49 -20.40
C SER A 111 27.52 2.82 -20.82
N GLY A 112 28.33 3.88 -20.98
CA GLY A 112 27.86 5.18 -21.47
C GLY A 112 27.09 6.04 -20.47
N LEU A 113 26.84 5.54 -19.25
CA LEU A 113 26.19 6.34 -18.20
C LEU A 113 27.21 7.27 -17.50
N PRO A 114 26.97 8.59 -17.45
CA PRO A 114 27.77 9.51 -16.65
C PRO A 114 27.53 9.28 -15.15
N ALA A 115 28.34 9.92 -14.30
CA ALA A 115 28.12 9.91 -12.86
C ALA A 115 26.83 10.68 -12.53
N LEU A 116 25.74 9.95 -12.31
CA LEU A 116 24.44 10.49 -11.93
C LEU A 116 24.23 10.42 -10.41
N PRO A 117 23.50 11.38 -9.81
CA PRO A 117 23.02 11.28 -8.44
C PRO A 117 22.13 10.04 -8.22
N ASN A 118 22.06 9.57 -6.96
CA ASN A 118 21.20 8.45 -6.57
C ASN A 118 19.70 8.68 -6.84
N GLU A 119 19.29 9.93 -7.00
CA GLU A 119 17.91 10.32 -7.27
C GLU A 119 17.39 9.76 -8.61
N PHE A 120 18.29 9.38 -9.52
CA PHE A 120 17.97 8.73 -10.79
C PHE A 120 17.82 7.21 -10.68
N SER A 121 18.03 6.63 -9.49
CA SER A 121 17.82 5.21 -9.27
C SER A 121 16.35 4.86 -9.12
N PHE A 122 15.97 3.68 -9.59
CA PHE A 122 14.58 3.22 -9.51
C PHE A 122 14.06 3.14 -8.08
N GLU A 123 14.85 2.62 -7.14
CA GLU A 123 14.45 2.60 -5.73
C GLU A 123 14.17 4.01 -5.19
N TYR A 124 14.95 5.01 -5.63
CA TYR A 124 14.69 6.37 -5.17
C TYR A 124 13.41 6.94 -5.74
N ALA A 125 13.24 6.85 -7.05
CA ALA A 125 12.05 7.31 -7.74
C ALA A 125 10.79 6.59 -7.22
N PHE A 126 10.89 5.30 -6.89
CA PHE A 126 9.76 4.49 -6.47
C PHE A 126 9.42 4.62 -4.98
N TYR A 127 10.39 4.72 -4.07
CA TYR A 127 10.14 4.71 -2.61
C TYR A 127 10.21 6.09 -1.95
N TYR A 128 10.95 7.05 -2.50
CA TYR A 128 11.25 8.31 -1.81
C TYR A 128 10.53 9.54 -2.39
N GLU A 129 9.97 9.47 -3.61
CA GLU A 129 9.12 10.56 -4.12
C GLU A 129 7.71 10.55 -3.50
N ASP A 130 7.30 9.45 -2.83
CA ASP A 130 5.93 9.23 -2.34
C ASP A 130 5.73 9.32 -0.82
N VAL A 131 6.79 9.45 -0.01
CA VAL A 131 6.66 9.35 1.46
C VAL A 131 7.19 10.58 2.18
N GLU A 132 6.28 11.47 2.59
CA GLU A 132 6.56 12.47 3.63
C GLU A 132 7.02 11.74 4.91
N GLY A 133 8.31 11.83 5.24
CA GLY A 133 8.82 11.53 6.59
C GLY A 133 9.62 10.26 6.79
N MET A 134 10.10 9.56 5.75
CA MET A 134 11.19 8.61 5.94
C MET A 134 12.55 9.32 5.92
N GLU A 135 13.34 9.14 6.97
CA GLU A 135 14.75 9.56 6.97
C GLU A 135 15.50 8.82 5.87
N SER A 136 16.08 9.59 4.95
CA SER A 136 16.83 9.12 3.79
C SER A 136 18.05 8.30 4.23
N VAL A 137 18.03 6.99 4.00
CA VAL A 137 19.29 6.23 3.87
C VAL A 137 19.66 6.30 2.40
N ALA A 138 20.69 7.10 2.07
CA ALA A 138 21.15 7.25 0.70
C ALA A 138 21.57 5.87 0.16
N PRO A 139 21.02 5.41 -0.99
CA PRO A 139 21.56 4.25 -1.70
C PRO A 139 23.04 4.50 -2.04
N GLU A 140 23.89 3.49 -2.02
CA GLU A 140 25.27 3.62 -2.52
C GLU A 140 25.24 3.55 -4.07
N GLY A 141 25.10 4.68 -4.75
CA GLY A 141 25.15 4.75 -6.22
C GLY A 141 23.97 4.08 -6.95
N ILE A 142 24.04 4.02 -8.29
CA ILE A 142 23.11 3.26 -9.17
C ILE A 142 23.50 1.75 -9.21
N ASP A 143 24.26 1.25 -8.23
CA ASP A 143 24.92 -0.06 -8.34
C ASP A 143 23.99 -1.28 -8.11
N ALA A 144 22.86 -1.13 -7.41
CA ALA A 144 21.98 -2.25 -7.06
C ALA A 144 20.52 -2.12 -7.53
N SER A 145 20.00 -0.91 -7.64
CA SER A 145 18.58 -0.66 -7.95
C SER A 145 18.30 -0.32 -9.41
N GLY A 146 19.33 -0.04 -10.21
CA GLY A 146 19.21 0.32 -11.61
C GLY A 146 18.68 1.74 -11.85
N LEU A 147 18.79 2.20 -13.11
CA LEU A 147 18.24 3.46 -13.60
C LEU A 147 16.72 3.41 -13.61
N ALA A 148 16.06 4.49 -13.16
CA ALA A 148 14.60 4.61 -13.21
C ALA A 148 14.11 4.70 -14.67
N VAL A 149 13.37 3.67 -15.11
CA VAL A 149 12.87 3.54 -16.48
C VAL A 149 11.36 3.34 -16.50
N VAL A 150 10.67 4.00 -17.41
CA VAL A 150 9.28 3.73 -17.77
C VAL A 150 9.27 3.03 -19.13
N GLN A 151 8.77 1.80 -19.18
CA GLN A 151 8.47 1.12 -20.44
C GLN A 151 7.17 1.67 -21.02
N ALA A 152 7.30 2.59 -21.97
CA ALA A 152 6.22 3.37 -22.53
C ALA A 152 5.77 2.84 -23.89
N THR A 153 4.47 2.71 -24.15
CA THR A 153 3.95 2.57 -25.53
C THR A 153 3.97 3.91 -26.27
N GLU A 154 3.96 3.88 -27.60
CA GLU A 154 4.01 5.09 -28.43
C GLU A 154 2.90 6.10 -28.12
N ASN A 155 1.69 5.60 -27.87
CA ASN A 155 0.55 6.45 -27.58
C ASN A 155 0.64 7.21 -26.25
N ILE A 156 1.58 6.89 -25.34
CA ILE A 156 1.70 7.55 -24.03
C ILE A 156 1.91 9.06 -24.16
N PHE A 157 2.69 9.48 -25.17
CA PHE A 157 3.02 10.90 -25.36
C PHE A 157 1.79 11.72 -25.68
N VAL A 158 0.86 11.16 -26.46
CA VAL A 158 -0.41 11.81 -26.82
C VAL A 158 -1.42 11.69 -25.68
N LEU A 159 -1.49 10.52 -25.03
CA LEU A 159 -2.48 10.26 -23.98
C LEU A 159 -2.31 11.16 -22.75
N PHE A 160 -1.06 11.47 -22.40
CA PHE A 160 -0.74 12.25 -21.21
C PHE A 160 -0.11 13.62 -21.51
N ASP A 161 -0.22 14.07 -22.77
CA ASP A 161 0.31 15.36 -23.25
C ASP A 161 1.78 15.58 -22.86
N LEU A 162 2.61 14.55 -23.11
CA LEU A 162 4.02 14.58 -22.77
C LEU A 162 4.78 15.37 -23.85
N THR A 163 4.98 16.65 -23.59
CA THR A 163 5.70 17.57 -24.46
C THR A 163 7.22 17.49 -24.28
N LEU A 164 7.96 17.84 -25.34
CA LEU A 164 9.42 17.83 -25.35
C LEU A 164 9.97 19.23 -25.16
N GLN A 165 10.89 19.36 -24.21
CA GLN A 165 11.74 20.53 -24.05
C GLN A 165 12.73 20.66 -25.22
N ALA A 166 13.26 19.53 -25.70
CA ALA A 166 14.23 19.48 -26.80
C ALA A 166 14.22 18.13 -27.52
N GLY A 167 14.55 18.14 -28.81
CA GLY A 167 14.75 16.92 -29.61
C GLY A 167 13.47 16.41 -30.29
N GLY A 168 13.36 15.09 -30.42
CA GLY A 168 12.23 14.41 -31.05
C GLY A 168 11.75 13.19 -30.25
N TYR A 169 10.57 12.72 -30.60
CA TYR A 169 9.99 11.49 -30.06
C TYR A 169 10.68 10.26 -30.68
N PRO A 170 10.63 9.08 -30.01
CA PRO A 170 11.08 7.83 -30.61
C PRO A 170 10.29 7.55 -31.90
N SER A 171 10.97 7.02 -32.92
CA SER A 171 10.31 6.63 -34.17
C SER A 171 9.41 5.38 -33.97
N GLU A 172 8.44 5.16 -34.87
CA GLU A 172 7.64 3.92 -34.88
C GLU A 172 8.53 2.66 -34.90
N GLU A 173 9.66 2.71 -35.62
CA GLU A 173 10.60 1.59 -35.70
C GLU A 173 11.29 1.31 -34.36
N SER A 174 11.36 2.28 -33.45
CA SER A 174 11.93 2.13 -32.11
C SER A 174 11.04 1.28 -31.18
N TYR A 175 9.79 1.03 -31.57
CA TYR A 175 8.87 0.10 -30.90
C TYR A 175 8.93 -1.33 -31.47
N VAL A 176 9.84 -1.58 -32.41
CA VAL A 176 10.14 -2.92 -32.93
C VAL A 176 11.55 -3.31 -32.48
N TYR A 177 11.64 -4.33 -31.62
CA TYR A 177 12.95 -4.78 -31.15
C TYR A 177 13.69 -5.57 -32.24
N GLU A 178 14.90 -5.14 -32.55
CA GLU A 178 15.85 -5.84 -33.41
C GLU A 178 17.21 -5.89 -32.70
N ARG A 179 17.77 -7.10 -32.53
CA ARG A 179 19.03 -7.28 -31.81
C ARG A 179 20.16 -6.49 -32.48
N GLY A 180 20.89 -5.71 -31.69
CA GLY A 180 22.01 -4.89 -32.14
C GLY A 180 21.62 -3.58 -32.82
N ARG A 181 20.32 -3.31 -32.99
CA ARG A 181 19.83 -2.02 -33.43
C ARG A 181 19.66 -1.10 -32.21
N PRO A 182 20.21 0.13 -32.24
CA PRO A 182 19.97 1.09 -31.18
C PRO A 182 18.49 1.46 -31.05
N VAL A 183 18.04 1.68 -29.82
CA VAL A 183 16.67 2.03 -29.47
C VAL A 183 16.61 3.50 -29.10
N ASP A 184 15.75 4.26 -29.77
CA ASP A 184 15.56 5.67 -29.44
C ASP A 184 14.79 5.81 -28.13
N VAL A 185 15.31 6.66 -27.24
CA VAL A 185 14.71 6.93 -25.93
C VAL A 185 14.55 8.43 -25.70
N VAL A 186 13.61 8.80 -24.84
CA VAL A 186 13.41 10.16 -24.35
C VAL A 186 13.74 10.19 -22.87
N LEU A 187 14.48 11.20 -22.44
CA LEU A 187 14.84 11.38 -21.03
C LEU A 187 13.96 12.43 -20.36
N GLY A 188 13.75 12.29 -19.05
CA GLY A 188 13.18 13.34 -18.23
C GLY A 188 14.03 14.61 -18.21
N SER A 189 13.40 15.74 -17.84
CA SER A 189 14.03 17.06 -17.84
C SER A 189 15.31 17.14 -16.98
N ALA A 190 15.38 16.38 -15.87
CA ALA A 190 16.51 16.39 -14.94
C ALA A 190 17.78 15.75 -15.52
N PHE A 191 17.67 14.97 -16.60
CA PHE A 191 18.84 14.41 -17.30
C PHE A 191 19.59 15.44 -18.15
N ARG A 192 18.97 16.59 -18.45
CA ARG A 192 19.50 17.60 -19.38
C ARG A 192 20.92 18.10 -19.06
N PRO A 193 21.33 18.27 -17.78
CA PRO A 193 22.70 18.68 -17.44
C PRO A 193 23.76 17.60 -17.71
N TYR A 194 23.36 16.34 -17.89
CA TYR A 194 24.25 15.18 -17.97
C TYR A 194 24.35 14.58 -19.37
N PHE A 195 23.39 14.89 -20.24
CA PHE A 195 23.27 14.29 -21.57
C PHE A 195 22.95 15.33 -22.65
N GLU A 196 23.43 15.04 -23.86
CA GLU A 196 23.07 15.72 -25.10
C GLU A 196 22.25 14.79 -26.01
N ILE A 197 21.53 15.38 -26.97
CA ILE A 197 20.80 14.60 -27.98
C ILE A 197 21.84 13.91 -28.88
N GLY A 198 21.66 12.60 -29.08
CA GLY A 198 22.58 11.73 -29.80
C GLY A 198 23.57 10.97 -28.92
N ASP A 199 23.58 11.23 -27.60
CA ASP A 199 24.35 10.43 -26.66
C ASP A 199 23.85 8.98 -26.63
N ARG A 200 24.76 8.07 -26.30
CA ARG A 200 24.49 6.62 -26.25
C ARG A 200 24.74 6.05 -24.86
N ILE A 201 23.81 5.21 -24.42
CA ILE A 201 23.87 4.50 -23.14
C ILE A 201 23.57 3.04 -23.44
N THR A 202 24.33 2.11 -22.88
CA THR A 202 24.00 0.67 -22.97
C THR A 202 23.38 0.23 -21.66
N ILE A 203 22.26 -0.47 -21.72
CA ILE A 203 21.57 -1.07 -20.56
C ILE A 203 21.46 -2.58 -20.71
N GLN A 204 21.29 -3.26 -19.58
CA GLN A 204 20.87 -4.66 -19.53
C GLN A 204 19.34 -4.71 -19.54
N TRP A 205 18.76 -5.21 -20.63
CA TRP A 205 17.32 -5.47 -20.77
C TRP A 205 17.07 -6.97 -20.87
N ILE A 206 16.40 -7.54 -19.85
CA ILE A 206 16.19 -8.99 -19.71
C ILE A 206 17.55 -9.72 -19.79
N SER A 207 17.83 -10.43 -20.88
CA SER A 207 19.05 -11.19 -21.12
C SER A 207 19.96 -10.57 -22.19
N GLU A 208 19.65 -9.36 -22.66
CA GLU A 208 20.35 -8.70 -23.77
C GLU A 208 20.93 -7.34 -23.33
N GLU A 209 22.06 -6.97 -23.91
CA GLU A 209 22.57 -5.60 -23.85
C GLU A 209 21.94 -4.79 -24.98
N VAL A 210 21.33 -3.66 -24.65
CA VAL A 210 20.63 -2.80 -25.61
C VAL A 210 21.25 -1.42 -25.59
N ASP A 211 21.67 -0.96 -26.76
CA ASP A 211 22.14 0.41 -26.97
C ASP A 211 20.95 1.36 -27.09
N LEU A 212 20.96 2.40 -26.29
CA LEU A 212 19.97 3.47 -26.27
C LEU A 212 20.56 4.69 -26.96
N ASN A 213 19.73 5.38 -27.75
CA ASN A 213 20.06 6.64 -28.38
C ASN A 213 19.16 7.76 -27.81
N VAL A 214 19.77 8.77 -27.18
CA VAL A 214 19.02 9.88 -26.58
C VAL A 214 18.46 10.78 -27.69
N THR A 215 17.14 10.76 -27.89
CA THR A 215 16.48 11.51 -28.98
C THR A 215 15.82 12.81 -28.53
N GLY A 216 15.47 12.91 -27.25
CA GLY A 216 14.83 14.10 -26.71
C GLY A 216 14.78 14.14 -25.20
N PHE A 217 14.32 15.29 -24.69
CA PHE A 217 14.10 15.57 -23.29
C PHE A 217 12.67 16.06 -23.08
N LEU A 218 11.97 15.50 -22.10
CA LEU A 218 10.64 15.95 -21.67
C LEU A 218 10.69 17.36 -21.05
N ASP A 219 9.57 18.08 -21.13
CA ASP A 219 9.36 19.28 -20.31
C ASP A 219 9.31 18.94 -18.81
N GLU A 220 9.64 19.93 -17.98
CA GLU A 220 9.71 19.79 -16.52
C GLU A 220 8.31 19.63 -15.90
N GLY A 221 8.19 18.73 -14.92
CA GLY A 221 6.97 18.53 -14.13
C GLY A 221 5.87 17.73 -14.84
N LEU A 222 6.19 17.06 -15.94
CA LEU A 222 5.26 16.13 -16.59
C LEU A 222 5.08 14.87 -15.74
N THR A 223 3.87 14.31 -15.77
CA THR A 223 3.47 13.18 -14.91
C THR A 223 2.66 12.13 -15.67
N ILE A 224 2.61 10.91 -15.17
CA ILE A 224 1.75 9.80 -15.64
C ILE A 224 1.17 9.04 -14.44
N PRO A 225 0.21 8.13 -14.61
CA PRO A 225 -0.35 7.44 -13.46
C PRO A 225 0.67 6.44 -12.94
N ASP A 226 0.80 6.38 -11.62
CA ASP A 226 1.60 5.36 -10.95
C ASP A 226 0.94 3.99 -11.15
N GLN A 227 1.72 3.03 -11.62
CA GLN A 227 1.28 1.64 -11.80
C GLN A 227 0.74 1.03 -10.48
N GLY A 228 1.24 1.47 -9.32
CA GLY A 228 0.78 1.02 -8.00
C GLY A 228 -0.43 1.77 -7.44
N GLY A 229 -1.09 2.63 -8.22
CA GLY A 229 -2.23 3.42 -7.77
C GLY A 229 -1.90 4.45 -6.70
N ARG A 230 -0.62 4.84 -6.57
CA ARG A 230 -0.14 5.85 -5.62
C ARG A 230 -0.21 7.28 -6.15
N GLY A 231 -0.85 7.48 -7.30
CA GLY A 231 -1.11 8.78 -7.84
C GLY A 231 -0.49 9.06 -9.18
N GLU A 232 0.13 10.22 -9.28
CA GLU A 232 0.85 10.63 -10.47
C GLU A 232 2.35 10.62 -10.15
N VAL A 233 3.15 10.02 -11.02
CA VAL A 233 4.62 10.02 -10.91
C VAL A 233 5.19 11.10 -11.81
N CYS A 234 6.11 11.89 -11.27
CA CYS A 234 6.86 12.88 -12.03
C CYS A 234 7.92 12.21 -12.90
N LEU A 235 7.95 12.55 -14.19
CA LEU A 235 8.84 11.94 -15.18
C LEU A 235 10.21 12.63 -15.30
N ASP A 236 10.49 13.68 -14.52
CA ASP A 236 11.72 14.47 -14.63
C ASP A 236 13.00 13.65 -14.50
N ARG A 237 12.98 12.59 -13.68
CA ARG A 237 14.12 11.69 -13.43
C ARG A 237 13.97 10.31 -14.07
N TRP A 238 12.99 10.14 -14.96
CA TRP A 238 12.73 8.85 -15.60
C TRP A 238 13.22 8.83 -17.05
N LEU A 239 13.75 7.69 -17.47
CA LEU A 239 14.02 7.40 -18.88
C LEU A 239 12.80 6.69 -19.47
N LEU A 240 12.28 7.20 -20.59
CA LEU A 240 11.17 6.58 -21.32
C LEU A 240 11.75 5.63 -22.37
N PHE A 241 11.64 4.34 -22.07
CA PHE A 241 12.09 3.25 -22.92
C PHE A 241 10.90 2.68 -23.70
N PRO A 242 11.02 2.38 -25.00
CA PRO A 242 9.94 1.77 -25.77
C PRO A 242 9.49 0.41 -25.19
N SER A 243 8.21 0.29 -24.85
CA SER A 243 7.58 -1.02 -24.63
C SER A 243 7.28 -1.65 -25.98
N PHE A 244 8.22 -2.46 -26.47
CA PHE A 244 8.15 -3.04 -27.81
C PHE A 244 6.81 -3.70 -28.11
N GLU A 245 6.31 -3.57 -29.33
CA GLU A 245 5.09 -4.27 -29.76
C GLU A 245 5.42 -5.53 -30.58
N ARG A 246 6.61 -5.57 -31.18
CA ARG A 246 7.04 -6.62 -32.10
C ARG A 246 8.53 -6.88 -31.96
N PHE A 247 8.92 -8.09 -32.32
CA PHE A 247 10.33 -8.48 -32.44
C PHE A 247 10.60 -8.78 -33.91
N ALA A 248 11.60 -8.13 -34.48
CA ALA A 248 12.14 -8.46 -35.79
C ALA A 248 13.13 -9.64 -35.73
N VAL A 249 13.22 -10.32 -34.57
CA VAL A 249 14.15 -11.42 -34.34
C VAL A 249 13.81 -12.58 -35.28
N ALA A 250 14.66 -12.79 -36.28
CA ALA A 250 14.69 -14.02 -37.07
C ALA A 250 14.82 -15.22 -36.13
N GLU A 251 14.20 -16.33 -36.52
CA GLU A 251 14.15 -17.64 -35.84
C GLU A 251 15.54 -18.24 -35.51
N GLU A 252 16.38 -17.58 -34.72
CA GLU A 252 17.54 -18.22 -34.12
C GLU A 252 17.06 -18.97 -32.87
N ASN A 253 16.88 -20.28 -33.07
CA ASN A 253 16.73 -21.32 -32.04
C ASN A 253 17.96 -21.33 -31.09
N SER A 254 18.09 -20.28 -30.29
CA SER A 254 19.03 -20.18 -29.17
C SER A 254 18.18 -20.02 -27.91
N GLY A 255 18.53 -20.70 -26.82
CA GLY A 255 17.72 -20.66 -25.59
C GLY A 255 17.49 -19.26 -25.00
N SER A 256 18.29 -18.26 -25.40
CA SER A 256 18.10 -16.86 -25.00
C SER A 256 16.92 -16.18 -25.71
N SER A 257 16.63 -16.52 -26.98
CA SER A 257 15.49 -15.92 -27.69
C SER A 257 14.16 -16.38 -27.11
N GLU A 258 14.06 -17.64 -26.65
CA GLU A 258 12.87 -18.15 -25.98
C GLU A 258 12.60 -17.45 -24.64
N ILE A 259 13.64 -17.20 -23.83
CA ILE A 259 13.50 -16.49 -22.54
C ILE A 259 13.03 -15.04 -22.77
N LEU A 260 13.65 -14.34 -23.72
CA LEU A 260 13.27 -12.99 -24.11
C LEU A 260 11.81 -12.92 -24.56
N TRP A 261 11.40 -13.83 -25.45
CA TRP A 261 10.02 -13.92 -25.93
C TRP A 261 9.03 -14.18 -24.80
N ARG A 262 9.33 -15.16 -23.94
CA ARG A 262 8.46 -15.51 -22.80
C ARG A 262 8.30 -14.36 -21.83
N GLN A 263 9.40 -13.69 -21.48
CA GLN A 263 9.37 -12.58 -20.54
C GLN A 263 8.61 -11.38 -21.11
N HIS A 264 8.83 -11.06 -22.38
CA HIS A 264 8.08 -10.01 -23.05
C HIS A 264 6.56 -10.25 -23.06
N PHE A 265 6.11 -11.47 -23.42
CA PHE A 265 4.68 -11.78 -23.43
C PHE A 265 4.06 -11.77 -22.04
N VAL A 266 4.84 -12.09 -21.00
CA VAL A 266 4.40 -11.93 -19.61
C VAL A 266 4.23 -10.45 -19.26
N ASP A 267 5.12 -9.57 -19.71
CA ASP A 267 4.99 -8.12 -19.47
C ASP A 267 3.75 -7.56 -20.18
N LYS A 268 3.40 -8.08 -21.37
CA LYS A 268 2.17 -7.70 -22.10
C LYS A 268 0.89 -8.34 -21.56
N ALA A 269 0.98 -9.34 -20.70
CA ALA A 269 -0.19 -9.96 -20.08
C ALA A 269 -0.92 -9.02 -19.10
N TYR A 270 -0.26 -7.93 -18.69
CA TYR A 270 -0.70 -7.02 -17.64
C TYR A 270 -0.65 -5.56 -18.13
N PRO A 271 -1.43 -5.21 -19.16
CA PRO A 271 -1.39 -3.86 -19.68
C PRO A 271 -2.19 -2.90 -18.81
N MET A 272 -1.83 -1.61 -18.87
CA MET A 272 -2.72 -0.56 -18.39
C MET A 272 -3.70 -0.14 -19.47
N PHE A 273 -4.84 0.40 -19.06
CA PHE A 273 -5.81 0.92 -20.01
C PHE A 273 -6.66 2.06 -19.46
N LEU A 274 -7.14 2.89 -20.38
CA LEU A 274 -8.12 3.93 -20.12
C LEU A 274 -9.52 3.46 -20.53
N SER A 275 -10.53 3.66 -19.67
CA SER A 275 -11.93 3.33 -19.95
C SER A 275 -12.91 4.23 -19.17
N ASP A 276 -14.15 4.35 -19.64
CA ASP A 276 -15.24 5.06 -18.95
C ASP A 276 -16.06 4.16 -18.02
N MET A 277 -15.73 2.86 -18.01
CA MET A 277 -16.28 1.85 -17.10
C MET A 277 -16.06 2.24 -15.63
N ASP A 278 -16.88 1.70 -14.72
CA ASP A 278 -16.56 1.67 -13.30
C ASP A 278 -15.61 0.50 -12.98
N SER A 279 -15.05 0.46 -11.77
CA SER A 279 -14.04 -0.55 -11.41
C SER A 279 -14.58 -1.99 -11.45
N VAL A 280 -15.86 -2.21 -11.15
CA VAL A 280 -16.48 -3.54 -11.18
C VAL A 280 -16.69 -3.97 -12.62
N GLU A 281 -17.21 -3.07 -13.45
CA GLU A 281 -17.41 -3.34 -14.88
C GLU A 281 -16.08 -3.61 -15.60
N ALA A 282 -15.04 -2.83 -15.29
CA ALA A 282 -13.70 -3.02 -15.85
C ALA A 282 -13.12 -4.41 -15.50
N ASP A 283 -13.23 -4.83 -14.24
CA ASP A 283 -12.77 -6.15 -13.79
C ASP A 283 -13.54 -7.29 -14.49
N GLU A 284 -14.88 -7.22 -14.52
CA GLU A 284 -15.71 -8.20 -15.21
C GLU A 284 -15.42 -8.26 -16.71
N TYR A 285 -15.14 -7.12 -17.34
CA TYR A 285 -14.83 -7.04 -18.76
C TYR A 285 -13.50 -7.73 -19.09
N VAL A 286 -12.45 -7.38 -18.36
CA VAL A 286 -11.11 -7.98 -18.53
C VAL A 286 -11.16 -9.49 -18.26
N ASN A 287 -11.81 -9.91 -17.19
CA ASN A 287 -11.93 -11.32 -16.83
C ASN A 287 -12.75 -12.14 -17.84
N ARG A 288 -13.68 -11.51 -18.56
CA ARG A 288 -14.40 -12.15 -19.67
C ARG A 288 -13.50 -12.43 -20.86
N ILE A 289 -12.57 -11.52 -21.18
CA ILE A 289 -11.56 -11.75 -22.22
C ILE A 289 -10.63 -12.88 -21.76
N ALA A 290 -10.15 -12.81 -20.52
CA ALA A 290 -9.26 -13.82 -19.95
C ALA A 290 -9.85 -15.24 -20.06
N LEU A 291 -11.11 -15.41 -19.65
CA LEU A 291 -11.84 -16.67 -19.76
C LEU A 291 -12.03 -17.14 -21.21
N ARG A 292 -12.25 -16.21 -22.15
CA ARG A 292 -12.46 -16.53 -23.57
C ARG A 292 -11.20 -17.10 -24.22
N VAL A 293 -10.04 -16.54 -23.87
CA VAL A 293 -8.75 -16.97 -24.44
C VAL A 293 -8.00 -17.96 -23.57
N ASP A 294 -8.63 -18.50 -22.53
CA ASP A 294 -8.06 -19.50 -21.60
C ASP A 294 -6.72 -19.03 -21.00
N VAL A 295 -6.69 -17.77 -20.55
CA VAL A 295 -5.68 -17.28 -19.61
C VAL A 295 -6.31 -17.12 -18.24
N PRO A 296 -5.51 -17.15 -17.17
CA PRO A 296 -6.07 -17.03 -15.83
C PRO A 296 -6.64 -15.64 -15.59
N LEU A 297 -7.57 -15.57 -14.63
CA LEU A 297 -8.21 -14.34 -14.22
C LEU A 297 -7.16 -13.33 -13.73
N ALA A 298 -7.42 -12.05 -13.99
CA ALA A 298 -6.61 -10.94 -13.53
C ALA A 298 -7.40 -10.10 -12.52
N ARG A 299 -6.68 -9.34 -11.71
CA ARG A 299 -7.27 -8.30 -10.85
C ARG A 299 -7.17 -7.01 -11.62
N VAL A 300 -8.25 -6.25 -11.73
CA VAL A 300 -8.19 -4.92 -12.32
C VAL A 300 -8.28 -3.88 -11.22
N ASP A 301 -7.20 -3.13 -11.02
CA ASP A 301 -7.16 -2.04 -10.06
C ASP A 301 -7.31 -0.71 -10.77
N GLN A 302 -8.16 0.15 -10.21
CA GLN A 302 -8.26 1.52 -10.70
C GLN A 302 -7.13 2.36 -10.11
N ILE A 303 -6.11 2.65 -10.93
CA ILE A 303 -4.94 3.41 -10.51
C ILE A 303 -5.19 4.92 -10.55
N ALA A 304 -6.15 5.39 -11.35
CA ALA A 304 -6.53 6.80 -11.34
C ALA A 304 -7.94 7.10 -11.89
N MET A 305 -8.47 8.28 -11.56
CA MET A 305 -9.83 8.70 -11.94
C MET A 305 -9.83 9.95 -12.83
N ALA A 306 -10.61 9.95 -13.91
CA ALA A 306 -10.81 11.11 -14.80
C ALA A 306 -11.61 12.25 -14.14
N HIS A 307 -12.51 11.91 -13.23
CA HIS A 307 -13.34 12.87 -12.51
C HIS A 307 -13.31 12.54 -11.02
N PRO A 308 -13.35 13.55 -10.13
CA PRO A 308 -13.77 13.28 -8.77
C PRO A 308 -15.16 12.65 -8.85
N MET A 309 -15.36 11.47 -8.25
CA MET A 309 -16.67 10.82 -8.19
C MET A 309 -17.75 11.89 -7.89
N PRO A 310 -18.87 11.99 -8.65
CA PRO A 310 -19.98 12.88 -8.31
C PRO A 310 -20.57 12.55 -6.93
N THR A 311 -20.37 11.32 -6.49
CA THR A 311 -20.64 10.79 -5.15
C THR A 311 -19.57 11.14 -4.12
N GLY A 312 -18.51 11.89 -4.43
CA GLY A 312 -17.45 12.26 -3.50
C GLY A 312 -17.98 12.94 -2.23
N SER A 313 -19.04 13.74 -2.33
CA SER A 313 -19.72 14.24 -1.11
C SER A 313 -20.42 13.11 -0.33
N GLY A 314 -21.05 12.15 -1.01
CA GLY A 314 -21.76 11.02 -0.40
C GLY A 314 -20.86 9.91 0.15
N THR A 315 -19.70 9.64 -0.47
CA THR A 315 -18.72 8.63 -0.02
C THR A 315 -17.80 9.18 1.05
N PHE A 316 -17.32 10.43 0.95
CA PHE A 316 -16.63 11.07 2.08
C PHE A 316 -17.57 11.25 3.26
N GLN A 317 -18.84 11.64 3.05
CA GLN A 317 -19.80 11.71 4.14
C GLN A 317 -20.14 10.33 4.69
N SER A 318 -20.34 9.30 3.84
CA SER A 318 -20.64 7.96 4.33
C SER A 318 -19.46 7.35 5.08
N GLN A 319 -18.22 7.55 4.63
CA GLN A 319 -17.03 7.09 5.31
C GLN A 319 -16.69 7.91 6.55
N ALA A 320 -16.84 9.24 6.53
CA ALA A 320 -16.72 10.05 7.74
C ALA A 320 -17.79 9.67 8.76
N LEU A 321 -18.99 9.28 8.30
CA LEU A 321 -20.05 8.76 9.14
C LEU A 321 -19.73 7.35 9.65
N THR A 322 -19.14 6.48 8.82
CA THR A 322 -18.62 5.17 9.25
C THR A 322 -17.53 5.34 10.31
N LEU A 323 -16.56 6.23 10.08
CA LEU A 323 -15.51 6.56 11.05
C LEU A 323 -16.11 7.15 12.32
N ALA A 324 -17.10 8.06 12.21
CA ALA A 324 -17.79 8.61 13.38
C ALA A 324 -18.55 7.53 14.16
N VAL A 325 -19.20 6.59 13.48
CA VAL A 325 -19.90 5.45 14.10
C VAL A 325 -18.90 4.51 14.78
N VAL A 326 -17.77 4.23 14.15
CA VAL A 326 -16.70 3.40 14.70
C VAL A 326 -16.06 4.09 15.92
N LEU A 327 -15.73 5.37 15.82
CA LEU A 327 -15.24 6.17 16.95
C LEU A 327 -16.25 6.22 18.10
N LEU A 328 -17.55 6.34 17.79
CA LEU A 328 -18.61 6.30 18.79
C LEU A 328 -18.74 4.92 19.44
N ALA A 329 -18.60 3.84 18.68
CA ALA A 329 -18.59 2.47 19.19
C ALA A 329 -17.38 2.23 20.11
N ILE A 330 -16.17 2.62 19.68
CA ILE A 330 -14.94 2.54 20.48
C ILE A 330 -15.08 3.37 21.75
N THR A 331 -15.61 4.59 21.65
CA THR A 331 -15.83 5.47 22.80
C THR A 331 -16.81 4.82 23.79
N THR A 332 -17.89 4.21 23.28
CA THR A 332 -18.87 3.50 24.11
C THR A 332 -18.21 2.33 24.84
N VAL A 333 -17.37 1.56 24.15
CA VAL A 333 -16.61 0.46 24.76
C VAL A 333 -15.63 0.99 25.80
N ALA A 334 -14.86 2.03 25.48
CA ALA A 334 -13.89 2.65 26.39
C ALA A 334 -14.56 3.16 27.68
N VAL A 335 -15.71 3.84 27.54
CA VAL A 335 -16.52 4.30 28.68
C VAL A 335 -17.07 3.12 29.48
N THR A 336 -17.54 2.07 28.81
CA THR A 336 -18.04 0.85 29.48
C THR A 336 -16.93 0.17 30.28
N VAL A 337 -15.74 0.01 29.69
CA VAL A 337 -14.55 -0.53 30.36
C VAL A 337 -14.18 0.33 31.56
N ALA A 338 -14.16 1.66 31.41
CA ALA A 338 -13.87 2.58 32.50
C ALA A 338 -14.91 2.48 33.63
N ILE A 339 -16.20 2.41 33.32
CA ILE A 339 -17.25 2.21 34.33
C ILE A 339 -17.04 0.89 35.06
N LEU A 340 -16.85 -0.21 34.33
CA LEU A 340 -16.68 -1.54 34.91
C LEU A 340 -15.42 -1.62 35.78
N SER A 341 -14.30 -1.11 35.27
CA SER A 341 -13.03 -0.92 35.98
C SER A 341 -13.22 -0.11 37.27
N GLY A 342 -13.98 0.99 37.22
CA GLY A 342 -14.33 1.80 38.38
C GLY A 342 -15.24 1.09 39.39
N THR A 343 -16.22 0.30 38.93
CA THR A 343 -17.07 -0.51 39.81
C THR A 343 -16.27 -1.63 40.48
N GLU A 344 -15.32 -2.23 39.78
CA GLU A 344 -14.40 -3.21 40.35
C GLU A 344 -13.54 -2.57 41.43
N PHE A 345 -12.95 -1.42 41.14
CA PHE A 345 -12.17 -0.64 42.10
C PHE A 345 -12.99 -0.35 43.37
N ARG A 346 -14.24 0.07 43.21
CA ARG A 346 -15.17 0.29 44.34
C ARG A 346 -15.46 -0.97 45.14
N SER A 347 -15.69 -2.09 44.46
CA SER A 347 -16.00 -3.37 45.10
C SER A 347 -14.84 -3.89 45.97
N ASN A 348 -13.60 -3.50 45.63
CA ASN A 348 -12.39 -3.89 46.35
C ASN A 348 -11.91 -2.84 47.38
N LEU A 349 -12.64 -1.74 47.59
CA LEU A 349 -12.23 -0.65 48.50
C LEU A 349 -11.91 -1.11 49.92
N THR A 350 -12.67 -2.07 50.46
CA THR A 350 -12.42 -2.63 51.80
C THR A 350 -11.07 -3.34 51.86
N VAL A 351 -10.69 -4.04 50.80
CA VAL A 351 -9.39 -4.72 50.70
C VAL A 351 -8.27 -3.69 50.55
N TYR A 352 -8.47 -2.66 49.74
CA TYR A 352 -7.52 -1.56 49.59
C TYR A 352 -7.34 -0.76 50.89
N ALA A 353 -8.40 -0.59 51.68
CA ALA A 353 -8.32 0.04 53.00
C ALA A 353 -7.46 -0.80 53.97
N ILE A 354 -7.61 -2.14 53.98
CA ILE A 354 -6.74 -3.03 54.75
C ILE A 354 -5.30 -2.89 54.28
N TYR A 355 -5.05 -2.84 52.97
CA TYR A 355 -3.71 -2.64 52.43
C TYR A 355 -3.07 -1.35 52.94
N LEU A 356 -3.79 -0.23 52.90
CA LEU A 356 -3.30 1.05 53.43
C LEU A 356 -3.04 0.98 54.94
N MET A 357 -3.92 0.35 55.72
CA MET A 357 -3.74 0.18 57.17
C MET A 357 -2.54 -0.70 57.53
N THR A 358 -2.17 -1.66 56.67
CA THR A 358 -0.98 -2.51 56.83
C THR A 358 0.32 -1.88 56.31
N GLY A 359 0.29 -0.60 55.91
CA GLY A 359 1.47 0.15 55.45
C GLY A 359 1.67 0.19 53.93
N GLY A 360 0.68 -0.23 53.14
CA GLY A 360 0.68 -0.09 51.69
C GLY A 360 0.53 1.37 51.23
N THR A 361 1.02 1.69 50.03
CA THR A 361 0.90 3.05 49.47
C THR A 361 -0.22 3.14 48.42
N PRO A 362 -0.83 4.33 48.21
CA PRO A 362 -1.80 4.53 47.13
C PRO A 362 -1.26 4.17 45.74
N GLY A 363 0.04 4.40 45.50
CA GLY A 363 0.70 4.02 44.26
C GLY A 363 0.74 2.51 44.01
N GLN A 364 0.81 1.69 45.07
CA GLN A 364 0.72 0.23 44.93
C GLN A 364 -0.69 -0.23 44.55
N ILE A 365 -1.72 0.45 45.05
CA ILE A 365 -3.12 0.17 44.68
C ILE A 365 -3.36 0.57 43.21
N PHE A 366 -2.83 1.72 42.80
CA PHE A 366 -2.85 2.13 41.40
C PHE A 366 -2.17 1.11 40.49
N LEU A 367 -0.99 0.63 40.89
CA LEU A 367 -0.24 -0.37 40.12
C LEU A 367 -0.99 -1.69 40.00
N ILE A 368 -1.68 -2.16 41.04
CA ILE A 368 -2.54 -3.36 40.96
C ILE A 368 -3.63 -3.15 39.90
N HIS A 369 -4.30 -2.00 39.95
CA HIS A 369 -5.35 -1.66 39.00
C HIS A 369 -4.86 -1.53 37.55
N ALA A 370 -3.71 -0.87 37.36
CA ALA A 370 -3.06 -0.74 36.06
C ALA A 370 -2.67 -2.10 35.47
N LEU A 371 -2.11 -3.00 36.30
CA LEU A 371 -1.76 -4.35 35.87
C LEU A 371 -2.99 -5.20 35.53
N GLU A 372 -4.10 -5.04 36.24
CA GLU A 372 -5.35 -5.72 35.91
C GLU A 372 -5.87 -5.30 34.53
N VAL A 373 -5.93 -4.00 34.25
CA VAL A 373 -6.38 -3.50 32.94
C VAL A 373 -5.42 -3.91 31.82
N LEU A 374 -4.11 -3.84 32.06
CA LEU A 374 -3.10 -4.24 31.07
C LEU A 374 -3.19 -5.74 30.75
N LEU A 375 -3.52 -6.57 31.74
CA LEU A 375 -3.73 -8.01 31.56
C LEU A 375 -5.05 -8.34 30.83
N MET A 376 -5.99 -7.40 30.72
CA MET A 376 -7.15 -7.51 29.81
C MET A 376 -6.80 -7.09 28.39
N ILE A 377 -6.07 -5.98 28.24
CA ILE A 377 -5.77 -5.38 26.93
C ILE A 377 -4.77 -6.22 26.14
N ILE A 378 -3.74 -6.79 26.77
CA ILE A 378 -2.72 -7.57 26.04
C ILE A 378 -3.32 -8.78 25.32
N PRO A 379 -4.10 -9.67 25.97
CA PRO A 379 -4.73 -10.79 25.26
C PRO A 379 -5.71 -10.32 24.18
N ALA A 380 -6.45 -9.23 24.43
CA ALA A 380 -7.37 -8.65 23.46
C ALA A 380 -6.65 -8.15 22.21
N PHE A 381 -5.52 -7.46 22.38
CA PHE A 381 -4.65 -7.00 21.30
C PHE A 381 -4.12 -8.18 20.48
N LEU A 382 -3.62 -9.23 21.15
CA LEU A 382 -3.11 -10.43 20.47
C LEU A 382 -4.19 -11.17 19.65
N ILE A 383 -5.44 -11.15 20.11
CA ILE A 383 -6.58 -11.72 19.36
C ILE A 383 -6.99 -10.80 18.20
N ALA A 384 -6.87 -9.48 18.37
CA ALA A 384 -7.22 -8.51 17.34
C ALA A 384 -6.28 -8.58 16.12
N LEU A 385 -5.00 -8.91 16.31
CA LEU A 385 -4.00 -9.01 15.23
C LEU A 385 -4.45 -9.88 14.05
N PRO A 386 -4.77 -11.19 14.24
CA PRO A 386 -5.20 -12.03 13.13
C PRO A 386 -6.55 -11.59 12.52
N ILE A 387 -7.42 -10.95 13.30
CA ILE A 387 -8.70 -10.42 12.77
C ILE A 387 -8.44 -9.24 11.83
N ALA A 388 -7.53 -8.33 12.21
CA ALA A 388 -7.13 -7.22 11.36
C ALA A 388 -6.38 -7.71 10.12
N GLU A 389 -5.43 -8.64 10.28
CA GLU A 389 -4.68 -9.23 9.18
C GLU A 389 -5.59 -9.94 8.17
N THR A 390 -6.57 -10.72 8.65
CA THR A 390 -7.53 -11.41 7.76
C THR A 390 -8.42 -10.49 6.95
N ALA A 391 -8.71 -9.28 7.45
CA ALA A 391 -9.45 -8.28 6.70
C ALA A 391 -8.67 -7.73 5.49
N TYR A 392 -7.33 -7.87 5.50
CA TYR A 392 -6.44 -7.29 4.49
C TYR A 392 -5.59 -8.33 3.75
N ILE A 393 -5.96 -9.62 3.79
CA ILE A 393 -5.23 -10.70 3.10
C ILE A 393 -5.07 -10.45 1.59
N THR A 394 -5.94 -9.63 0.99
CA THR A 394 -5.94 -9.36 -0.46
C THR A 394 -5.03 -8.22 -0.90
N ASP A 395 -4.58 -7.35 0.00
CA ASP A 395 -3.68 -6.24 -0.34
C ASP A 395 -2.26 -6.52 0.15
N PHE A 396 -1.37 -6.79 -0.82
CA PHE A 396 0.06 -7.08 -0.60
C PHE A 396 0.84 -5.95 0.10
N SER A 397 0.25 -4.75 0.22
CA SER A 397 0.89 -3.57 0.79
C SER A 397 0.75 -3.44 2.32
N THR A 398 -0.25 -4.06 2.94
CA THR A 398 -0.50 -3.98 4.40
C THR A 398 0.24 -5.06 5.17
N SER A 399 1.57 -4.94 5.24
CA SER A 399 2.40 -5.82 6.05
C SER A 399 2.17 -5.61 7.56
N LEU A 400 2.37 -6.65 8.39
CA LEU A 400 2.25 -6.58 9.86
C LEU A 400 3.01 -5.39 10.50
N PRO A 401 4.22 -5.01 10.03
CA PRO A 401 4.92 -3.81 10.52
C PRO A 401 4.15 -2.51 10.34
N TYR A 402 3.27 -2.42 9.34
CA TYR A 402 2.47 -1.23 9.04
C TYR A 402 1.26 -1.12 9.97
N LEU A 403 0.61 -2.24 10.32
CA LEU A 403 -0.57 -2.28 11.20
C LEU A 403 -0.21 -2.12 12.69
N LEU A 404 0.98 -2.55 13.10
CA LEU A 404 1.37 -2.62 14.51
C LEU A 404 1.33 -1.26 15.23
N PRO A 405 1.85 -0.15 14.65
CA PRO A 405 1.89 1.15 15.32
C PRO A 405 0.49 1.69 15.64
N THR A 406 -0.43 1.67 14.67
CA THR A 406 -1.81 2.18 14.85
C THR A 406 -2.59 1.36 15.87
N MET A 407 -2.48 0.03 15.82
CA MET A 407 -3.09 -0.84 16.83
C MET A 407 -2.52 -0.58 18.22
N CYS A 408 -1.20 -0.35 18.33
CA CYS A 408 -0.57 0.03 19.60
C CYS A 408 -1.12 1.36 20.14
N TRP A 409 -1.32 2.36 19.28
CA TRP A 409 -1.92 3.65 19.65
C TRP A 409 -3.35 3.48 20.16
N ILE A 410 -4.17 2.68 19.48
CA ILE A 410 -5.56 2.39 19.90
C ILE A 410 -5.56 1.71 21.26
N ALA A 411 -4.73 0.68 21.46
CA ALA A 411 -4.63 -0.04 22.73
C ALA A 411 -4.13 0.86 23.87
N ALA A 412 -3.16 1.74 23.60
CA ALA A 412 -2.66 2.71 24.56
C ALA A 412 -3.74 3.72 24.96
N GLY A 413 -4.53 4.21 24.00
CA GLY A 413 -5.67 5.08 24.26
C GLY A 413 -6.71 4.42 25.17
N LEU A 414 -7.09 3.17 24.88
CA LEU A 414 -8.00 2.39 25.72
C LEU A 414 -7.46 2.17 27.14
N PHE A 415 -6.16 1.92 27.28
CA PHE A 415 -5.52 1.80 28.58
C PHE A 415 -5.63 3.09 29.39
N VAL A 416 -5.29 4.23 28.79
CA VAL A 416 -5.34 5.55 29.45
C VAL A 416 -6.76 5.88 29.92
N VAL A 417 -7.77 5.70 29.06
CA VAL A 417 -9.18 5.96 29.41
C VAL A 417 -9.64 5.06 30.57
N SER A 418 -9.22 3.79 30.56
CA SER A 418 -9.56 2.82 31.59
C SER A 418 -8.92 3.11 32.95
N MET A 419 -7.83 3.90 33.00
CA MET A 419 -7.15 4.34 34.23
C MET A 419 -7.79 5.54 34.89
N VAL A 420 -8.57 6.35 34.15
CA VAL A 420 -9.20 7.58 34.66
C VAL A 420 -10.03 7.33 35.94
N PRO A 421 -10.93 6.32 36.01
CA PRO A 421 -11.70 6.03 37.21
C PRO A 421 -10.82 5.70 38.42
N GLY A 422 -9.77 4.89 38.24
CA GLY A 422 -8.84 4.53 39.32
C GLY A 422 -8.15 5.75 39.91
N LEU A 423 -7.67 6.67 39.06
CA LEU A 423 -7.06 7.93 39.49
C LEU A 423 -8.02 8.82 40.28
N PHE A 424 -9.26 8.97 39.79
CA PHE A 424 -10.30 9.73 40.50
C PHE A 424 -10.58 9.12 41.89
N HIS A 425 -10.78 7.81 41.98
CA HIS A 425 -11.09 7.16 43.26
C HIS A 425 -9.93 7.22 44.26
N LEU A 426 -8.68 7.09 43.79
CA LEU A 426 -7.48 7.21 44.63
C LEU A 426 -7.28 8.63 45.15
N ARG A 427 -7.55 9.66 44.34
CA ARG A 427 -7.43 11.06 44.77
C ARG A 427 -8.43 11.43 45.88
N PHE A 428 -9.61 10.83 45.87
CA PHE A 428 -10.68 11.12 46.83
C PHE A 428 -10.78 10.10 47.98
N LEU A 429 -9.77 9.24 48.14
CA LEU A 429 -9.79 8.12 49.08
C LEU A 429 -9.53 8.61 50.53
N ARG A 430 -10.60 8.80 51.31
CA ARG A 430 -10.51 9.15 52.74
C ARG A 430 -10.59 7.90 53.62
N LEU A 431 -9.45 7.47 54.16
CA LEU A 431 -9.32 6.31 55.06
C LEU A 431 -10.32 6.32 56.24
N SER A 432 -10.54 7.49 56.84
CA SER A 432 -11.47 7.66 57.97
C SER A 432 -12.94 7.39 57.63
N GLN A 433 -13.33 7.53 56.37
CA GLN A 433 -14.70 7.26 55.90
C GLN A 433 -14.91 5.78 55.55
N LEU A 434 -13.85 5.10 55.08
CA LEU A 434 -13.91 3.69 54.67
C LEU A 434 -14.05 2.72 55.85
N VAL A 435 -13.38 3.01 56.97
CA VAL A 435 -13.44 2.17 58.18
C VAL A 435 -14.79 2.29 58.89
N ARG A 436 -15.47 3.44 58.81
CA ARG A 436 -16.78 3.67 59.46
C ARG A 436 -17.97 3.06 58.70
N ARG A 437 -17.85 2.82 57.39
CA ARG A 437 -18.97 2.42 56.52
C ARG A 437 -19.51 1.00 56.75
N LYS A 438 -18.91 0.23 57.66
CA LYS A 438 -19.33 -1.14 58.01
C LYS A 438 -20.08 -1.23 59.36
N ASN A 439 -20.21 -0.11 60.08
CA ASN A 439 -20.88 -0.04 61.39
C ASN A 439 -22.27 0.63 61.34
N THR A 440 -22.86 0.71 60.15
CA THR A 440 -24.25 1.07 59.85
C THR A 440 -24.71 0.16 58.73
#